data_AF-A0A381Z0F3-F1
#
_entry.id   AF-A0A381Z0F3-F1
#
_cell.length_a   1.000
_cell.length_b   1.000
_cell.length_c   1.000
_cell.angle_alpha   90.00
_cell.angle_beta   90.00
_cell.angle_gamma   90.00
#
_symmetry.space_group_name_H-M   'P 1'
#
loop_
_entity.id
_entity.type
_entity.pdbx_description
1 polymer ?
#
loop_
_entity_poly.entity_id
_entity_poly.type
_entity_poly.pdbx_seq_one_letter_code
_entity_poly.pdbx_strand_id
1 'polypeptide(L)' 'VDFHIEGNQARAVKNVSFDLSPGETLAIVGESGSGKSVTALSVLQLLPYPTASHPS' A
#
# COMPACT_ATOMS: atom_id res chain seq x y z
N VAL A 1 -5.10 -3.00 -1.13
CA VAL A 1 -4.72 -2.14 -2.27
C VAL A 1 -4.62 -3.00 -3.50
N ASP A 2 -5.31 -2.60 -4.55
CA ASP A 2 -5.40 -3.33 -5.81
C ASP A 2 -4.86 -2.51 -6.96
N PHE A 3 -4.18 -3.19 -7.87
CA PHE A 3 -3.74 -2.64 -9.14
C PHE A 3 -4.53 -3.30 -10.27
N HIS A 4 -5.06 -2.48 -11.17
CA HIS A 4 -5.77 -2.92 -12.38
C HIS A 4 -4.82 -2.79 -13.57
N ILE A 5 -4.40 -3.93 -14.14
CA ILE A 5 -3.45 -3.99 -15.25
C ILE A 5 -4.11 -4.83 -16.35
N GLU A 6 -4.38 -4.22 -17.51
CA GLU A 6 -4.89 -4.91 -18.70
C GLU A 6 -6.13 -5.80 -18.44
N GLY A 7 -7.06 -5.32 -17.60
CA GLY A 7 -8.28 -6.05 -17.24
C GLY A 7 -8.10 -7.08 -16.12
N ASN A 8 -6.87 -7.33 -15.66
CA ASN A 8 -6.59 -8.16 -14.50
C ASN A 8 -6.45 -7.31 -13.24
N GLN A 9 -6.96 -7.83 -12.12
CA GLN A 9 -6.78 -7.22 -10.80
C GLN A 9 -5.71 -7.98 -10.03
N ALA A 10 -4.68 -7.26 -9.57
CA ALA A 10 -3.62 -7.79 -8.72
C ALA A 10 -3.68 -7.16 -7.33
N ARG A 11 -3.84 -7.98 -6.30
CA ARG A 11 -3.79 -7.52 -4.91
C ARG A 11 -2.35 -7.39 -4.44
N ALA A 12 -1.87 -6.15 -4.29
CA ALA A 12 -0.50 -5.89 -3.87
C ALA A 12 -0.29 -6.07 -2.35
N VAL A 13 -1.24 -5.58 -1.56
CA VAL A 13 -1.26 -5.77 -0.09
C VAL A 13 -2.70 -5.95 0.39
N LYS A 14 -2.88 -6.76 1.44
CA LYS A 14 -4.18 -7.16 1.98
C LYS A 14 -4.27 -6.83 3.47
N ASN A 15 -5.35 -6.18 3.87
CA ASN A 15 -5.73 -5.92 5.27
C ASN A 15 -4.59 -5.33 6.12
N VAL A 16 -3.94 -4.29 5.60
CA VAL A 16 -2.89 -3.58 6.32
C VAL A 16 -3.51 -2.39 7.05
N SER A 17 -3.24 -2.27 8.34
CA SER A 17 -3.68 -1.16 9.18
C SER A 17 -2.60 -0.84 10.20
N PHE A 18 -2.43 0.46 10.48
CA PHE A 18 -1.49 0.96 11.47
C PHE A 18 -2.21 2.01 12.31
N ASP A 19 -1.83 2.08 13.57
CA ASP A 19 -2.17 3.17 14.48
C ASP A 19 -0.85 3.83 14.89
N LEU A 20 -0.79 5.16 14.84
CA LEU A 20 0.41 5.92 15.18
C LEU A 20 0.02 7.17 15.96
N SER A 21 0.59 7.29 17.15
CA SER A 21 0.49 8.49 17.97
C SER A 21 1.47 9.58 17.52
N PRO A 22 1.23 10.86 17.86
CA PRO A 22 2.18 11.93 17.56
C PRO A 22 3.58 11.66 18.13
N GLY A 23 4.60 11.75 17.27
CA GLY A 23 5.99 11.53 17.64
C GLY A 23 6.47 10.07 17.53
N GLU A 24 5.59 9.12 17.20
CA GLU A 24 5.98 7.73 16.95
C GLU A 24 6.62 7.55 15.58
N THR A 25 7.51 6.56 15.48
CA THR A 25 8.15 6.16 14.23
C THR A 25 7.78 4.72 13.89
N LEU A 26 7.15 4.51 12.73
CA LEU A 26 6.88 3.19 12.18
C LEU A 26 7.95 2.83 11.12
N ALA A 27 8.58 1.68 11.28
CA ALA A 27 9.46 1.09 10.27
C ALA A 27 8.78 -0.13 9.62
N ILE A 28 8.75 -0.17 8.29
CA ILE A 28 8.21 -1.30 7.51
C ILE A 28 9.40 -2.07 6.90
N VAL A 29 9.63 -3.29 7.37
CA VAL A 29 10.74 -4.16 6.93
C VAL A 29 10.25 -5.47 6.32
N GLY A 30 11.10 -6.14 5.54
CA GLY A 30 10.79 -7.41 4.88
C GLY A 30 11.49 -7.59 3.54
N GLU A 31 11.34 -8.78 2.95
CA GLU A 31 11.98 -9.18 1.70
C GLU A 31 11.57 -8.32 0.49
N SER A 32 12.35 -8.36 -0.60
CA SER A 32 12.00 -7.69 -1.84
C SER A 32 10.63 -8.19 -2.36
N GLY A 33 9.78 -7.28 -2.83
CA GLY A 33 8.44 -7.62 -3.32
C GLY A 33 7.35 -7.78 -2.25
N SER A 34 7.65 -7.71 -0.95
CA SER A 34 6.64 -7.90 0.12
C SER A 34 5.57 -6.80 0.27
N GLY A 35 5.63 -5.74 -0.54
CA GLY A 35 4.64 -4.65 -0.51
C GLY A 35 4.99 -3.45 0.38
N LYS A 36 6.24 -3.32 0.87
CA LYS A 36 6.69 -2.18 1.71
C LYS A 36 6.45 -0.82 1.05
N SER A 37 6.97 -0.63 -0.17
CA SER A 37 6.83 0.64 -0.90
C SER A 37 5.39 0.93 -1.28
N VAL A 38 4.61 -0.09 -1.66
CA VAL A 38 3.17 0.05 -1.92
C VAL A 38 2.46 0.56 -0.67
N THR A 39 2.75 -0.03 0.48
CA THR A 39 2.16 0.37 1.77
C THR A 39 2.53 1.81 2.14
N ALA A 40 3.81 2.17 2.06
CA ALA A 40 4.27 3.52 2.37
C ALA A 40 3.66 4.58 1.44
N LEU A 41 3.64 4.32 0.12
CA LEU A 41 3.05 5.23 -0.87
C LEU A 41 1.52 5.33 -0.74
N SER A 42 0.85 4.28 -0.24
CA SER A 42 -0.59 4.31 0.03
C SER A 42 -0.93 5.34 1.11
N VAL A 43 -0.16 5.34 2.21
CA VAL A 43 -0.31 6.31 3.31
C VAL A 43 -0.09 7.74 2.81
N LEU A 44 0.91 7.94 1.96
CA LEU A 44 1.24 9.26 1.38
C LEU A 44 0.34 9.65 0.20
N GLN A 45 -0.59 8.79 -0.21
CA GLN A 45 -1.45 8.97 -1.39
C GLN A 45 -0.67 9.21 -2.71
N LEU A 46 0.51 8.59 -2.86
CA LEU A 46 1.40 8.74 -4.02
C LEU A 46 1.34 7.56 -5.00
N LEU A 47 0.38 6.65 -4.83
CA LEU A 47 0.19 5.55 -5.79
C LEU A 47 -0.34 6.06 -7.14
N PRO A 48 -0.12 5.32 -8.24
CA PRO A 48 -0.60 5.70 -9.56
C PRO A 48 -2.11 5.47 -9.69
N TYR A 49 -2.92 6.43 -9.28
CA TYR A 49 -4.37 6.38 -9.47
C TYR A 49 -4.75 6.75 -10.92
N PRO A 50 -5.79 6.14 -11.53
CA PRO A 50 -6.72 5.15 -10.94
C PRO A 50 -6.26 3.69 -11.07
N THR A 51 -5.07 3.43 -11.61
CA THR A 51 -4.52 2.08 -11.74
C THR A 51 -4.46 1.39 -10.38
N ALA A 52 -4.02 2.11 -9.35
CA ALA A 52 -4.14 1.72 -7.95
C ALA A 52 -5.50 2.11 -7.38
N SER A 53 -6.03 1.29 -6.47
CA SER A 53 -7.27 1.57 -5.74
C SER A 53 -7.21 1.03 -4.33
N HIS A 54 -7.93 1.70 -3.43
CA HIS A 54 -8.10 1.31 -2.04
C HIS A 54 -9.51 0.73 -1.91
N PRO A 55 -9.72 -0.29 -1.06
CA PRO A 55 -11.08 -0.65 -0.68
C PRO A 55 -11.77 0.60 -0.10
N SER A 56 -13.01 0.82 -0.53
CA SER A 56 -13.91 1.85 0.00
C SER A 56 -14.17 1.66 1.48
#